data_AF-A0A0F9CFH7-F1
#
_entry.id   AF-A0A0F9CFH7-F1
#
_cell.length_a   1.000
_cell.length_b   1.000
_cell.length_c   1.000
_cell.angle_alpha   90.00
_cell.angle_beta   90.00
_cell.angle_gamma   90.00
#
_symmetry.space_group_name_H-M   'P 1'
#
loop_
_entity.id
_entity.type
_entity.pdbx_description
1 polymer ?
#
loop_
_entity_poly.entity_id
_entity_poly.type
_entity_poly.pdbx_seq_one_letter_code
_entity_poly.pdbx_strand_id
1 'polypeptide(L)'
;MFAAALDKAGTDDPVAVAYALEGMTIPGPHGDTIVMRAENHQIAMPMVVSSIDPNAPIKFVYGGETFGIGWKTDGWVSTAENTLPTTCKMKRPPKP
;
A
#
# COMPACT_ATOMS: atom_id res chain seq x y z
N MET A 1 -6.95 -4.59 -2.71
CA MET A 1 -6.85 -3.94 -4.04
C MET A 1 -6.93 -4.96 -5.16
N PHE A 2 -6.04 -5.95 -5.23
CA PHE A 2 -6.04 -6.94 -6.31
C PHE A 2 -7.38 -7.69 -6.50
N ALA A 3 -7.97 -8.23 -5.43
CA ALA A 3 -9.30 -8.86 -5.51
C ALA A 3 -10.37 -7.92 -6.10
N ALA A 4 -10.43 -6.67 -5.62
CA ALA A 4 -11.36 -5.67 -6.16
C ALA A 4 -11.13 -5.36 -7.65
N ALA A 5 -9.89 -5.50 -8.14
CA ALA A 5 -9.59 -5.35 -9.55
C ALA A 5 -10.02 -6.54 -10.39
N LEU A 6 -9.90 -7.77 -9.86
CA LEU A 6 -10.50 -8.96 -10.48
C LEU A 6 -12.02 -8.82 -10.55
N ASP A 7 -12.67 -8.41 -9.46
CA ASP A 7 -14.12 -8.20 -9.42
C ASP A 7 -14.56 -7.12 -10.42
N LYS A 8 -13.81 -6.02 -10.52
CA LYS A 8 -14.05 -4.94 -11.48
C LYS A 8 -13.81 -5.38 -12.93
N ALA A 9 -12.80 -6.21 -13.18
CA ALA A 9 -12.49 -6.74 -14.50
C ALA A 9 -13.48 -7.82 -14.94
N GLY A 10 -14.06 -8.57 -14.00
CA GLY A 10 -14.95 -9.71 -14.27
C GLY A 10 -14.22 -10.89 -14.94
N THR A 11 -12.89 -10.93 -14.85
CA THR A 11 -12.03 -11.91 -15.52
C THR A 11 -10.69 -12.00 -14.78
N ASP A 12 -9.96 -13.10 -14.99
CA ASP A 12 -8.57 -13.29 -14.57
C ASP A 12 -7.55 -12.94 -15.68
N ASP A 13 -8.02 -12.42 -16.82
CA ASP A 13 -7.12 -11.91 -17.86
C ASP A 13 -6.20 -10.81 -17.31
N PRO A 14 -4.87 -10.98 -17.41
CA PRO A 14 -3.93 -10.09 -16.75
C PRO A 14 -3.95 -8.66 -17.31
N VAL A 15 -4.29 -8.47 -18.58
CA VAL A 15 -4.36 -7.13 -19.20
C VAL A 15 -5.60 -6.40 -18.69
N ALA A 16 -6.75 -7.05 -18.68
CA ALA A 16 -7.99 -6.50 -18.12
C ALA A 16 -7.86 -6.14 -16.64
N VAL A 17 -7.26 -7.03 -15.83
CA VAL A 17 -7.04 -6.79 -14.40
C VAL A 17 -6.04 -5.65 -14.18
N ALA A 18 -4.97 -5.58 -14.97
CA ALA A 18 -4.00 -4.49 -14.89
C ALA A 18 -4.66 -3.12 -15.17
N TYR A 19 -5.51 -3.02 -16.20
CA TYR A 19 -6.25 -1.79 -16.48
C TYR A 19 -7.32 -1.49 -15.41
N ALA A 20 -7.93 -2.50 -14.82
CA ALA A 20 -8.88 -2.33 -13.72
C ALA A 20 -8.21 -1.77 -12.46
N LEU A 21 -6.96 -2.19 -12.18
CA LEU A 21 -6.11 -1.72 -11.09
C LEU A 21 -5.72 -0.25 -11.22
N GLU A 22 -5.54 0.26 -12.44
CA GLU A 22 -5.03 1.61 -12.64
C GLU A 22 -5.96 2.70 -12.12
N GLY A 23 -5.41 3.58 -11.27
CA GLY A 23 -6.18 4.62 -10.59
C GLY A 23 -7.15 4.08 -9.55
N MET A 24 -7.16 2.78 -9.27
CA MET A 24 -8.02 2.19 -8.25
C MET A 24 -7.67 2.75 -6.88
N THR A 25 -8.69 3.18 -6.16
CA THR A 25 -8.61 3.63 -4.78
C THR A 25 -9.28 2.63 -3.84
N ILE A 26 -8.72 2.43 -2.66
CA ILE A 26 -9.33 1.67 -1.56
C ILE A 26 -9.10 2.39 -0.22
N PRO A 27 -9.95 2.17 0.79
CA PRO A 27 -9.67 2.65 2.14
C PRO A 27 -8.41 1.99 2.71
N GLY A 28 -7.54 2.80 3.29
CA GLY A 28 -6.36 2.37 4.02
C GLY A 28 -6.66 2.07 5.50
N PRO A 29 -5.73 1.38 6.19
CA PRO A 29 -5.90 0.98 7.59
C PRO A 29 -5.92 2.15 8.57
N HIS A 30 -5.49 3.34 8.15
CA HIS A 30 -5.45 4.55 8.98
C HIS A 30 -6.52 5.59 8.57
N GLY A 31 -7.58 5.16 7.88
CA GLY A 31 -8.65 6.05 7.40
C GLY A 31 -8.26 6.91 6.19
N ASP A 32 -7.06 6.71 5.67
CA ASP A 32 -6.54 7.29 4.44
C ASP A 32 -7.08 6.58 3.19
N THR A 33 -6.74 7.11 2.01
CA THR A 33 -7.00 6.46 0.73
C THR A 33 -5.68 5.98 0.13
N ILE A 34 -5.65 4.69 -0.23
CA ILE A 34 -4.57 4.05 -0.97
C ILE A 34 -4.93 4.05 -2.45
N VAL A 35 -3.97 4.39 -3.32
CA VAL A 35 -4.18 4.43 -4.78
C VAL A 35 -3.11 3.64 -5.53
N MET A 36 -3.51 2.90 -6.57
CA MET A 36 -2.57 2.35 -7.55
C MET A 36 -2.30 3.37 -8.65
N ARG A 37 -1.08 3.92 -8.69
CA ARG A 37 -0.70 4.93 -9.68
C ARG A 37 -0.64 4.31 -11.07
N ALA A 38 -1.38 4.86 -12.03
CA ALA A 38 -1.39 4.36 -13.41
C ALA A 38 -0.05 4.57 -14.15
N GLU A 39 0.68 5.62 -13.79
CA GLU A 39 1.92 6.04 -14.45
C GLU A 39 3.11 5.11 -14.21
N ASN A 40 3.17 4.44 -13.07
CA ASN A 40 4.31 3.59 -12.68
C ASN A 40 3.96 2.34 -11.86
N HIS A 41 2.68 2.08 -11.61
CA HIS A 41 2.17 0.96 -10.79
C HIS A 41 2.74 0.91 -9.37
N GLN A 42 3.24 2.03 -8.85
CA GLN A 42 3.53 2.15 -7.43
C GLN A 42 2.22 2.36 -6.67
N ILE A 43 1.99 1.54 -5.66
CA ILE A 43 0.93 1.81 -4.68
C ILE A 43 1.34 3.02 -3.84
N ALA A 44 0.49 4.05 -3.82
CA ALA A 44 0.68 5.22 -2.98
C ALA A 44 -0.23 5.10 -1.76
N MET A 45 0.40 5.14 -0.59
CA MET A 45 -0.20 4.97 0.73
C MET A 45 0.57 5.84 1.73
N PRO A 46 -0.02 6.20 2.87
CA PRO A 46 0.71 6.91 3.91
C PRO A 46 1.76 5.98 4.52
N MET A 47 2.78 6.59 5.11
CA MET A 47 3.83 5.88 5.83
C MET A 47 3.79 6.25 7.30
N VAL A 48 3.97 5.26 8.17
CA VAL A 48 4.09 5.47 9.61
C VAL A 48 5.56 5.55 9.99
N VAL A 49 5.90 6.53 10.82
CA VAL A 49 7.21 6.63 11.48
C VAL A 49 7.04 6.09 12.89
N SER A 50 7.89 5.13 13.27
CA SER A 50 7.80 4.47 14.58
C SER A 50 9.19 4.27 15.19
N SER A 51 9.24 4.38 16.52
CA SER A 51 10.40 4.07 17.34
C SER A 51 10.18 2.77 18.10
N ILE A 52 11.28 2.17 18.55
CA ILE A 52 11.25 1.02 19.46
C ILE A 52 11.03 1.52 20.88
N ASP A 53 10.07 0.95 21.59
CA ASP A 53 9.72 1.36 22.96
C ASP A 53 9.53 0.13 23.89
N PRO A 54 10.29 0.03 25.00
CA PRO A 54 10.10 -1.00 26.02
C PRO A 54 8.78 -0.85 26.82
N ASN A 55 8.04 0.24 26.64
CA ASN A 55 6.72 0.48 27.23
C ASN A 55 5.58 0.36 26.20
N ALA A 56 5.86 0.01 24.94
CA ALA A 56 4.82 -0.21 23.93
C ALA A 56 3.75 -1.22 24.42
N PRO A 57 2.45 -0.97 24.19
CA PRO A 57 1.38 -1.82 24.69
C PRO A 57 1.36 -3.21 24.04
N ILE A 58 1.82 -3.31 22.78
CA ILE A 58 1.98 -4.56 22.05
C ILE A 58 3.48 -4.84 21.93
N LYS A 59 3.91 -6.00 22.42
CA LYS A 59 5.30 -6.44 22.36
C LYS A 59 5.56 -7.33 21.16
N PHE A 60 6.78 -7.27 20.64
CA PHE A 60 7.23 -8.24 19.65
C PHE A 60 7.30 -9.62 20.29
N VAL A 61 6.71 -10.58 19.59
CA VAL A 61 6.74 -12.01 19.93
C VAL A 61 7.24 -12.76 18.71
N TYR A 62 8.27 -13.59 18.90
CA TYR A 62 8.80 -14.46 17.85
C TYR A 62 9.23 -15.77 18.47
N GLY A 63 8.85 -16.90 17.85
CA GLY A 63 9.14 -18.23 18.40
C GLY A 63 8.46 -18.53 19.75
N GLY A 64 7.40 -17.81 20.11
CA GLY A 64 6.72 -17.96 21.41
C GLY A 64 7.36 -17.17 22.56
N GLU A 65 8.46 -16.46 22.31
CA GLU A 65 9.13 -15.61 23.28
C GLU A 65 8.86 -14.14 23.03
N THR A 66 8.79 -13.34 24.11
CA THR A 66 8.65 -11.88 24.02
C THR A 66 10.00 -11.19 24.12
N PHE A 67 10.18 -10.15 23.29
CA PHE A 67 11.40 -9.35 23.26
C PHE A 67 11.35 -8.14 24.21
N GLY A 68 10.23 -7.94 24.93
CA GLY A 68 10.04 -6.83 25.87
C GLY A 68 9.89 -5.44 25.25
N ILE A 69 10.18 -5.30 23.95
CA ILE A 69 10.04 -4.07 23.16
C ILE A 69 8.90 -4.17 22.15
N GLY A 70 8.40 -3.03 21.68
CA GLY A 70 7.41 -2.96 20.62
C GLY A 70 7.49 -1.64 19.86
N TRP A 71 6.59 -1.44 18.89
CA TRP A 71 6.48 -0.18 18.16
C TRP A 71 5.73 0.87 18.98
N LYS A 72 6.26 2.09 18.99
CA LYS A 72 5.54 3.32 19.34
C LYS A 72 5.42 4.17 18.08
N THR A 73 4.20 4.57 17.73
CA THR A 73 3.97 5.50 16.61
C THR A 73 4.44 6.89 16.99
N ASP A 74 5.34 7.46 16.20
CA ASP A 74 5.82 8.84 16.35
C ASP A 74 5.07 9.81 15.43
N GLY A 75 4.57 9.32 14.29
CA GLY A 75 3.79 10.13 13.37
C GLY A 75 3.47 9.41 12.07
N TRP A 76 2.79 10.14 11.18
CA TRP A 76 2.40 9.67 9.85
C TRP A 76 2.82 10.70 8.80
N VAL A 77 3.23 10.19 7.64
CA VAL A 77 3.47 10.96 6.42
C VAL A 77 2.33 10.63 5.47
N SER A 78 1.62 11.66 4.99
CA SER A 78 0.45 11.45 4.13
C SER A 78 0.82 10.78 2.80
N THR A 79 -0.17 10.18 2.12
CA THR A 79 0.03 9.66 0.76
C THR A 79 0.61 10.72 -0.18
N ALA A 80 0.14 11.97 -0.08
CA ALA A 80 0.61 13.06 -0.93
C ALA A 80 2.08 13.40 -0.69
N GLU A 81 2.50 13.53 0.58
CA GLU A 81 3.88 13.81 0.95
C GLU A 81 4.84 12.65 0.64
N ASN A 82 4.33 11.42 0.73
CA ASN A 82 5.09 10.21 0.41
C ASN A 82 5.08 9.87 -1.10
N THR A 83 4.32 10.61 -1.93
CA THR A 83 4.25 10.36 -3.37
C THR A 83 5.33 11.15 -4.10
N LEU A 84 6.38 10.46 -4.50
CA LEU A 84 7.46 11.05 -5.27
C LEU A 84 7.16 11.09 -6.79
N PRO A 85 7.67 12.10 -7.52
CA PRO A 85 7.66 12.11 -8.98
C PRO A 85 8.34 10.86 -9.55
N THR A 86 7.93 10.43 -10.73
CA THR A 86 8.51 9.26 -11.39
C THR A 86 9.08 9.61 -12.76
N THR A 87 10.19 8.97 -13.11
CA THR A 87 10.78 9.01 -14.46
C THR A 87 10.44 7.76 -15.27
N CYS A 88 9.62 6.86 -14.72
CA CYS A 88 9.25 5.60 -15.35
C CYS A 88 8.47 5.86 -16.65
N LYS A 89 8.87 5.16 -17.72
CA LYS A 89 8.17 5.16 -19.01
C LYS A 89 7.72 3.74 -19.31
N MET A 90 6.56 3.37 -18.79
CA MET A 90 6.05 2.00 -18.88
C MET A 90 5.54 1.69 -20.29
N LYS A 91 5.96 0.56 -20.86
CA LYS A 91 5.37 0.03 -22.10
C LYS A 91 3.96 -0.47 -21.79
N ARG A 92 3.01 -0.09 -22.63
CA ARG A 92 1.58 -0.34 -22.40
C ARG A 92 1.11 -1.50 -23.29
N PRO A 93 0.42 -2.51 -22.75
CA PRO A 93 -0.28 -3.47 -23.60
C PRO A 93 -1.46 -2.78 -24.31
N PRO A 94 -1.97 -3.33 -25.42
CA PRO A 94 -3.23 -2.88 -26.00
C PRO A 94 -4.34 -2.86 -24.94
N LYS A 95 -5.26 -1.89 -25.03
CA LYS A 95 -6.43 -1.88 -24.16
C LYS A 95 -7.36 -3.03 -24.56
N PRO A 96 -7.96 -3.73 -23.57
CA PRO A 96 -8.96 -4.77 -23.82
C PRO A 96 -10.26 -4.17 -24.35
#